data_AF-A0A962BGA1-F1
#
_entry.id   AF-A0A962BGA1-F1
#
_cell.length_a   1.000
_cell.length_b   1.000
_cell.length_c   1.000
_cell.angle_alpha   90.00
_cell.angle_beta   90.00
_cell.angle_gamma   90.00
#
_symmetry.space_group_name_H-M   'P 1'
#
loop_
_entity.id
_entity.type
_entity.pdbx_description
1 polymer ?
#
loop_
_entity_poly.entity_id
_entity_poly.type
_entity_poly.pdbx_seq_one_letter_code
_entity_poly.pdbx_strand_id
1 'polypeptide(L)'
;MKTSNSAQTQILEWDESGHFDGDPPFDEMTDFAAEAIDGFLQQLEDILFGLSKSGSLFVEAKNLGWRKLSGQMDVTVISASDFIQKVFPKTQDWSFVGGYDHQMKCFCFTLYHHDSPSGETYKVSSRE
;
A
#
# COMPACT_ATOMS: atom_id res chain seq x y z
N MET A 1 35.70 -14.26 2.60
CA MET A 1 34.75 -14.30 1.47
C MET A 1 33.69 -13.24 1.72
N LYS A 2 33.54 -12.27 0.81
CA LYS A 2 32.50 -11.23 0.90
C LYS A 2 31.18 -11.85 0.45
N THR A 3 30.25 -12.10 1.37
CA THR A 3 28.87 -12.40 1.01
C THR A 3 28.16 -11.07 0.78
N SER A 4 27.80 -10.81 -0.46
CA SER A 4 26.99 -9.68 -0.90
C SER A 4 25.74 -9.60 -0.04
N ASN A 5 25.57 -8.47 0.65
CA ASN A 5 24.38 -8.15 1.43
C ASN A 5 23.25 -7.90 0.42
N SER A 6 22.40 -8.90 0.18
CA SER A 6 21.20 -8.73 -0.63
C SER A 6 20.37 -7.61 0.00
N ALA A 7 20.07 -6.56 -0.76
CA ALA A 7 18.99 -5.65 -0.36
C ALA A 7 17.74 -6.51 -0.15
N GLN A 8 17.28 -6.62 1.09
CA GLN A 8 16.03 -7.30 1.39
C GLN A 8 14.93 -6.29 1.05
N THR A 9 14.22 -6.52 -0.05
CA THR A 9 12.97 -5.83 -0.35
C THR A 9 11.84 -6.64 0.28
N GLN A 10 11.11 -6.05 1.20
CA GLN A 10 9.88 -6.65 1.74
C GLN A 10 8.74 -6.39 0.75
N ILE A 11 8.15 -7.45 0.20
CA ILE A 11 7.02 -7.35 -0.74
C ILE A 11 5.70 -7.35 0.05
N LEU A 12 4.76 -6.53 -0.38
CA LEU A 12 3.40 -6.45 0.16
C LEU A 12 2.40 -6.43 -1.00
N GLU A 13 1.42 -7.32 -0.94
CA GLU A 13 0.38 -7.47 -1.96
C GLU A 13 -0.99 -7.56 -1.30
N TRP A 14 -2.00 -6.99 -1.94
CA TRP A 14 -3.40 -7.07 -1.54
C TRP A 14 -4.30 -7.02 -2.77
N ASP A 15 -5.40 -7.77 -2.74
CA ASP A 15 -6.42 -7.72 -3.79
C ASP A 15 -7.80 -7.74 -3.14
N GLU A 16 -8.48 -6.58 -3.17
CA GLU A 16 -9.84 -6.43 -2.66
C GLU A 16 -10.85 -7.18 -3.54
N SER A 17 -10.58 -7.32 -4.84
CA SER A 17 -11.50 -7.93 -5.81
C SER A 17 -11.57 -9.46 -5.72
N GLY A 18 -10.46 -10.11 -5.38
CA GLY A 18 -10.39 -11.57 -5.21
C GLY A 18 -11.18 -12.13 -4.02
N HIS A 19 -11.75 -11.27 -3.18
CA HIS A 19 -12.53 -11.67 -2.01
C HIS A 19 -14.05 -11.71 -2.24
N PHE A 20 -14.54 -11.42 -3.47
CA PHE A 20 -15.98 -11.33 -3.77
C PHE A 20 -16.49 -12.14 -4.97
N ASP A 21 -15.72 -13.09 -5.50
CA ASP A 21 -16.18 -13.98 -6.58
C ASP A 21 -16.90 -15.23 -6.05
N GLY A 22 -18.06 -15.02 -5.45
CA GLY A 22 -19.04 -16.06 -5.14
C GLY A 22 -19.73 -15.82 -3.82
N ASP A 23 -21.05 -15.59 -3.84
CA ASP A 23 -21.90 -15.55 -2.64
C ASP A 23 -21.63 -16.79 -1.77
N PRO A 24 -20.95 -16.65 -0.63
CA PRO A 24 -20.84 -17.73 0.31
C PRO A 24 -22.04 -17.71 1.27
N PRO A 25 -22.35 -18.83 1.93
CA PRO A 25 -23.26 -18.79 3.06
C PRO A 25 -22.76 -17.77 4.10
N PHE A 26 -23.67 -16.85 4.45
CA PHE A 26 -23.47 -15.55 5.12
C PHE A 26 -22.77 -15.56 6.50
N ASP A 27 -22.38 -16.71 7.04
CA ASP A 27 -21.90 -16.85 8.44
C ASP A 27 -20.48 -17.41 8.62
N GLU A 28 -19.80 -17.91 7.59
CA GLU A 28 -18.42 -18.49 7.74
C GLU A 28 -17.34 -17.79 6.90
N MET A 29 -17.70 -16.87 5.98
CA MET A 29 -16.74 -16.21 5.07
C MET A 29 -16.28 -14.81 5.52
N THR A 30 -16.77 -14.32 6.66
CA THR A 30 -16.38 -13.02 7.23
C THR A 30 -15.02 -13.08 7.92
N ASP A 31 -14.71 -14.18 8.59
CA ASP A 31 -13.56 -14.23 9.50
C ASP A 31 -12.24 -14.35 8.74
N PHE A 32 -12.19 -15.14 7.67
CA PHE A 32 -10.99 -15.27 6.84
C PHE A 32 -10.67 -13.99 6.06
N ALA A 33 -11.69 -13.31 5.53
CA ALA A 33 -11.52 -12.03 4.85
C ALA A 33 -11.08 -10.93 5.83
N ALA A 34 -11.62 -10.93 7.05
CA ALA A 34 -11.20 -10.05 8.13
C ALA A 34 -9.75 -10.31 8.57
N GLU A 35 -9.35 -11.57 8.74
CA GLU A 35 -7.97 -11.94 9.08
C GLU A 35 -6.98 -11.56 7.98
N ALA A 36 -7.36 -11.73 6.71
CA ALA A 36 -6.51 -11.38 5.57
C ALA A 36 -6.28 -9.86 5.49
N ILE A 37 -7.33 -9.05 5.65
CA ILE A 37 -7.19 -7.59 5.62
C ILE A 37 -6.41 -7.09 6.84
N ASP A 38 -6.64 -7.66 8.02
CA ASP A 38 -5.89 -7.32 9.23
C ASP A 38 -4.39 -7.64 9.06
N GLY A 39 -4.06 -8.78 8.44
CA GLY A 39 -2.69 -9.16 8.12
C GLY A 39 -2.01 -8.21 7.12
N PHE A 40 -2.74 -7.70 6.14
CA PHE A 40 -2.25 -6.67 5.21
C PHE A 40 -2.02 -5.33 5.92
N LEU A 41 -3.01 -4.87 6.70
CA LEU A 41 -2.94 -3.59 7.42
C LEU A 41 -1.78 -3.58 8.41
N GLN A 42 -1.56 -4.68 9.14
CA GLN A 42 -0.44 -4.79 10.06
C GLN A 42 0.91 -4.71 9.36
N GLN A 43 1.09 -5.41 8.23
CA GLN A 43 2.32 -5.34 7.44
C GLN A 43 2.57 -3.95 6.85
N LEU A 44 1.51 -3.28 6.38
CA LEU A 44 1.59 -1.91 5.91
C LEU A 44 2.00 -0.97 7.06
N GLU A 45 1.43 -1.14 8.25
CA GLU A 45 1.75 -0.34 9.43
C GLU A 45 3.23 -0.50 9.83
N ASP A 46 3.74 -1.73 9.82
CA ASP A 46 5.15 -2.02 10.11
C ASP A 46 6.09 -1.34 9.10
N ILE A 47 5.72 -1.32 7.82
CA ILE A 47 6.47 -0.63 6.76
C ILE A 47 6.45 0.89 7.00
N LEU A 48 5.27 1.48 7.26
CA LEU A 48 5.12 2.92 7.50
C LEU A 48 5.91 3.36 8.73
N PHE A 49 5.85 2.60 9.82
CA PHE A 49 6.66 2.83 11.02
C PHE A 49 8.17 2.68 10.74
N GLY A 50 8.53 1.72 9.87
CA GLY A 50 9.89 1.52 9.41
C GLY A 50 10.46 2.66 8.56
N LEU A 51 9.59 3.45 7.91
CA LEU A 51 9.92 4.66 7.17
C LEU A 51 10.06 5.86 8.10
N SER A 52 9.05 6.13 8.92
CA SER A 52 8.97 7.31 9.79
C SER A 52 8.27 6.99 11.10
N LYS A 53 8.98 7.16 12.22
CA LYS A 53 8.43 6.91 13.56
C LYS A 53 7.42 7.97 13.99
N SER A 54 7.53 9.18 13.46
CA SER A 54 6.56 10.25 13.70
C SER A 54 5.33 10.16 12.79
N GLY A 55 5.37 9.28 11.77
CA GLY A 55 4.35 9.21 10.72
C GLY A 55 4.42 10.36 9.71
N SER A 56 5.45 11.21 9.76
CA SER A 56 5.67 12.28 8.79
C SER A 56 6.30 11.71 7.51
N LEU A 57 5.53 11.71 6.43
CA LEU A 57 5.86 11.07 5.17
C LEU A 57 5.75 12.05 4.00
N PHE A 58 6.59 11.82 2.99
CA PHE A 58 6.51 12.44 1.69
C PHE A 58 6.06 11.40 0.67
N VAL A 59 5.02 11.72 -0.10
CA VAL A 59 4.43 10.83 -1.10
C VAL A 59 4.56 11.47 -2.48
N GLU A 60 5.17 10.74 -3.41
CA GLU A 60 5.17 11.05 -4.83
C GLU A 60 4.24 10.07 -5.55
N ALA A 61 3.36 10.56 -6.41
CA ALA A 61 2.44 9.73 -7.18
C ALA A 61 2.48 10.09 -8.67
N LYS A 62 2.33 9.08 -9.53
CA LYS A 62 2.27 9.21 -10.99
C LYS A 62 1.18 8.32 -11.56
N ASN A 63 0.76 8.63 -12.79
CA ASN A 63 -0.31 7.95 -13.49
C ASN A 63 -1.66 8.02 -12.75
N LEU A 64 -1.90 9.10 -12.01
CA LEU A 64 -3.14 9.31 -11.26
C LEU A 64 -4.35 9.46 -12.19
N GLY A 65 -5.31 8.56 -12.02
CA GLY A 65 -6.56 8.42 -12.77
C GLY A 65 -6.41 8.39 -14.29
N TRP A 66 -7.53 8.49 -14.98
CA TRP A 66 -7.59 8.46 -16.45
C TRP A 66 -6.78 9.56 -17.15
N ARG A 67 -6.51 10.67 -16.45
CA ARG A 67 -5.69 11.80 -16.97
C ARG A 67 -4.19 11.59 -16.83
N LYS A 68 -3.74 10.50 -16.19
CA LYS A 68 -2.33 10.18 -15.94
C LYS A 68 -1.57 11.33 -15.27
N LEU A 69 -2.19 11.95 -14.26
CA LEU A 69 -1.59 13.07 -13.56
C LEU A 69 -0.43 12.60 -12.67
N SER A 70 0.39 13.54 -12.22
CA SER A 70 1.42 13.30 -11.22
C SER A 70 1.31 14.36 -10.14
N GLY A 71 1.69 14.01 -8.92
CA GLY A 71 1.57 14.89 -7.77
C GLY A 71 2.48 14.47 -6.64
N GLN A 72 2.60 15.35 -5.65
CA GLN A 72 3.34 15.10 -4.44
C GLN A 72 2.59 15.71 -3.25
N MET A 73 2.69 15.07 -2.09
CA MET A 73 2.12 15.60 -0.85
C MET A 73 2.99 15.24 0.35
N ASP A 74 3.02 16.14 1.32
CA ASP A 74 3.44 15.85 2.68
C ASP A 74 2.21 15.38 3.47
N VAL A 75 2.33 14.26 4.17
CA VAL A 75 1.23 13.69 4.96
C VAL A 75 1.75 13.24 6.32
N THR A 76 0.94 13.47 7.35
CA THR A 76 1.16 12.89 8.68
C THR A 76 0.12 11.82 8.91
N VAL A 77 0.57 10.61 9.21
CA VAL A 77 -0.29 9.45 9.41
C VAL A 77 -0.07 8.83 10.79
N ILE A 78 -1.14 8.29 11.37
CA ILE A 78 -1.09 7.64 12.69
C ILE A 78 -1.32 6.12 12.65
N SER A 79 -1.75 5.59 11.50
CA SER A 79 -1.97 4.15 11.28
C SER A 79 -1.98 3.83 9.78
N ALA A 80 -1.96 2.53 9.44
CA ALA A 80 -2.14 2.08 8.06
C ALA A 80 -3.48 2.54 7.45
N SER A 81 -4.58 2.45 8.21
CA SER A 81 -5.90 2.88 7.73
C SER A 81 -5.97 4.38 7.48
N ASP A 82 -5.34 5.20 8.33
CA ASP A 82 -5.26 6.66 8.13
C ASP A 82 -4.42 7.01 6.89
N PHE A 83 -3.34 6.26 6.64
CA PHE A 83 -2.56 6.38 5.41
C PHE A 83 -3.40 6.08 4.16
N ILE A 84 -4.11 4.95 4.14
CA ILE A 84 -5.01 4.59 3.03
C ILE A 84 -6.03 5.70 2.80
N GLN A 85 -6.71 6.17 3.86
CA GLN A 85 -7.73 7.22 3.74
C GLN A 85 -7.23 8.55 3.19
N LYS A 86 -5.96 8.90 3.43
CA LYS A 86 -5.36 10.17 3.00
C LYS A 86 -4.69 10.08 1.64
N VAL A 87 -4.09 8.94 1.31
CA VAL A 87 -3.21 8.78 0.15
C VAL A 87 -3.91 8.10 -1.02
N PHE A 88 -4.81 7.13 -0.76
CA PHE A 88 -5.41 6.33 -1.82
C PHE A 88 -6.56 7.09 -2.49
N PRO A 89 -6.87 6.80 -3.76
CA PRO A 89 -8.10 7.27 -4.37
C PRO A 89 -9.32 6.77 -3.58
N LYS A 90 -10.35 7.61 -3.49
CA LYS A 90 -11.62 7.26 -2.83
C LYS A 90 -12.48 6.40 -3.74
N THR A 91 -12.02 5.20 -4.00
CA THR A 91 -12.67 4.17 -4.83
C THR A 91 -12.86 2.91 -4.01
N GLN A 92 -13.87 2.14 -4.39
CA GLN A 92 -13.98 0.74 -4.00
C GLN A 92 -13.25 -0.11 -5.05
N ASP A 93 -12.95 -1.36 -4.71
CA ASP A 93 -12.35 -2.37 -5.58
C ASP A 93 -10.96 -1.97 -6.10
N TRP A 94 -9.97 -2.03 -5.20
CA TRP A 94 -8.57 -1.80 -5.55
C TRP A 94 -7.66 -2.98 -5.20
N SER A 95 -6.62 -3.16 -6.01
CA SER A 95 -5.53 -4.10 -5.75
C SER A 95 -4.23 -3.32 -5.57
N PHE A 96 -3.36 -3.83 -4.72
CA PHE A 96 -2.11 -3.20 -4.29
C PHE A 96 -0.96 -4.17 -4.51
N VAL A 97 0.11 -3.69 -5.12
CA VAL A 97 1.38 -4.43 -5.23
C VAL A 97 2.52 -3.48 -4.94
N GLY A 98 3.32 -3.78 -3.92
CA GLY A 98 4.38 -2.90 -3.46
C GLY A 98 5.56 -3.60 -2.83
N GLY A 99 6.63 -2.83 -2.65
CA GLY A 99 7.87 -3.29 -2.06
C GLY A 99 8.52 -2.19 -1.23
N TYR A 100 8.93 -2.54 -0.02
CA TYR A 100 9.73 -1.70 0.86
C TYR A 100 11.21 -2.06 0.76
N ASP A 101 12.03 -1.09 0.34
CA ASP A 101 13.48 -1.20 0.36
C ASP A 101 14.01 -0.64 1.69
N HIS A 102 14.49 -1.54 2.55
CA HIS A 102 15.03 -1.20 3.86
C HIS A 102 16.33 -0.37 3.79
N GLN A 103 17.13 -0.51 2.72
CA GLN A 103 18.38 0.23 2.54
C GLN A 103 18.09 1.66 2.09
N MET A 104 17.20 1.81 1.11
CA MET A 104 16.81 3.11 0.57
C MET A 104 15.78 3.84 1.41
N LYS A 105 15.21 3.19 2.43
CA LYS A 105 14.11 3.73 3.26
C LYS A 105 12.99 4.30 2.38
N CYS A 106 12.60 3.48 1.41
CA CYS A 106 11.68 3.87 0.35
C CYS A 106 10.68 2.75 0.13
N PHE A 107 9.39 3.10 0.15
CA PHE A 107 8.30 2.19 -0.14
C PHE A 107 7.65 2.57 -1.46
N CYS A 108 7.69 1.66 -2.43
CA CYS A 108 7.13 1.88 -3.76
C CYS A 108 5.99 0.90 -3.99
N PHE A 109 4.85 1.39 -4.48
CA PHE A 109 3.71 0.53 -4.76
C PHE A 109 2.91 1.00 -5.97
N THR A 110 2.12 0.09 -6.52
CA THR A 110 1.15 0.35 -7.58
C THR A 110 -0.23 -0.01 -7.08
N LEU A 111 -1.17 0.92 -7.24
CA LEU A 111 -2.60 0.73 -6.98
C LEU A 111 -3.34 0.57 -8.28
N TYR A 112 -4.05 -0.54 -8.43
CA TYR A 112 -4.93 -0.82 -9.54
C TYR A 112 -6.37 -0.62 -9.08
N HIS A 113 -7.16 0.07 -9.89
CA HIS A 113 -8.59 0.28 -9.66
C HIS A 113 -9.28 0.58 -10.99
N HIS A 114 -10.61 0.58 -11.02
CA HIS A 114 -11.38 0.75 -12.26
C HIS A 114 -11.02 2.00 -13.08
N ASP A 115 -10.69 3.11 -12.42
CA ASP A 115 -10.28 4.36 -13.08
C ASP A 115 -8.80 4.41 -13.49
N SER A 116 -7.99 3.44 -13.06
CA SER A 116 -6.59 3.26 -13.46
C SER A 116 -6.23 1.77 -13.62
N PRO A 117 -6.68 1.11 -14.70
CA PRO A 117 -6.38 -0.31 -14.94
C PRO A 117 -4.88 -0.59 -15.16
N SER A 118 -4.12 0.42 -15.62
CA SER A 118 -2.66 0.34 -15.75
C SER A 118 -1.90 0.61 -14.45
N GLY A 119 -2.62 0.97 -13.38
CA GLY A 119 -2.08 1.28 -12.09
C GLY A 119 -1.63 2.74 -11.92
N GLU A 120 -1.92 3.28 -10.74
CA GLU A 120 -1.30 4.48 -10.19
C GLU A 120 -0.04 4.08 -9.42
N THR A 121 1.09 4.73 -9.67
CA THR A 121 2.36 4.39 -9.01
C THR A 121 2.71 5.40 -7.94
N TYR A 122 3.08 4.90 -6.76
CA TYR A 122 3.39 5.68 -5.59
C TYR A 122 4.80 5.37 -5.09
N LYS A 123 5.44 6.39 -4.53
CA LYS A 123 6.71 6.30 -3.82
C LYS A 123 6.60 7.08 -2.53
N VAL A 124 6.95 6.44 -1.43
CA VAL A 124 6.82 6.98 -0.07
C VAL A 124 8.19 6.95 0.61
N SER A 125 8.56 8.08 1.20
CA SER A 125 9.78 8.23 2.00
C SER A 125 9.50 9.03 3.26
N SER A 126 10.40 8.97 4.24
CA SER A 126 10.34 9.86 5.40
C SER A 126 10.48 11.33 4.98
N ARG A 127 9.86 12.23 5.75
CA ARG A 127 10.03 13.69 5.65
C ARG A 127 10.93 14.26 6.75
N GLU A 128 11.49 13.39 7.60
CA GLU A 128 12.43 13.72 8.69
C GLU A 128 13.86 13.99 8.20
#